data_AF-A0A132T616-F1
#
_entry.id   AF-A0A132T616-F1
#
_cell.length_a   1.000
_cell.length_b   1.000
_cell.length_c   1.000
_cell.angle_alpha   90.00
_cell.angle_beta   90.00
_cell.angle_gamma   90.00
#
_symmetry.space_group_name_H-M   'P 1'
#
loop_
_entity.id
_entity.type
_entity.pdbx_description
1 polymer ?
#
loop_
_entity_poly.entity_id
_entity_poly.type
_entity_poly.pdbx_seq_one_letter_code
_entity_poly.pdbx_strand_id
1 'polypeptide(L)'
;MQRLTAASIAALAALVIGGTLLGMEPDVGTLGFILGALLCVIDPALSKAGIARIDWPTVLLVSGIITYVGVLQHLGATDMLGQVAADMNAPILAVLFVCCVAGLVSAFASTTAMLAALVPLAIPLVASGEIPGWALICAIGICASIVDISPFSSVGAVLVASAHEPDRPRMTRLLTRWGLSLVIIGPAAVTAGLVLPAMVL
;
A
#
# COMPACT_ATOMS: atom_id res chain seq x y z
N MET A 1 29.61 -6.18 -9.80
CA MET A 1 28.64 -5.66 -8.82
C MET A 1 27.19 -5.89 -9.25
N GLN A 2 26.68 -5.23 -10.30
CA GLN A 2 25.24 -5.27 -10.64
C GLN A 2 24.71 -6.64 -11.13
N ARG A 3 25.57 -7.52 -11.67
CA ARG A 3 25.18 -8.83 -12.23
C ARG A 3 24.74 -9.85 -11.18
N LEU A 4 25.39 -9.89 -10.02
CA LEU A 4 25.06 -10.81 -8.92
C LEU A 4 23.70 -10.44 -8.31
N THR A 5 23.47 -9.17 -8.02
CA THR A 5 22.17 -8.67 -7.53
C THR A 5 21.06 -8.93 -8.53
N ALA A 6 21.31 -8.68 -9.82
CA ALA A 6 20.33 -8.97 -10.88
C ALA A 6 20.02 -10.47 -10.98
N ALA A 7 21.04 -11.33 -10.85
CA ALA A 7 20.85 -12.78 -10.83
C ALA A 7 20.02 -13.24 -9.62
N SER A 8 20.26 -12.68 -8.43
CA SER A 8 19.45 -12.99 -7.24
C SER A 8 18.00 -12.52 -7.36
N ILE A 9 17.76 -11.33 -7.95
CA ILE A 9 16.39 -10.86 -8.22
C ILE A 9 15.69 -11.77 -9.24
N ALA A 10 16.40 -12.15 -10.32
CA ALA A 10 15.86 -13.08 -11.31
C ALA A 10 15.58 -14.46 -10.71
N ALA A 11 16.46 -14.96 -9.84
CA ALA A 11 16.26 -16.20 -9.11
C ALA A 11 15.04 -16.13 -8.18
N LEU A 12 14.87 -15.03 -7.44
CA LEU A 12 13.69 -14.80 -6.60
C LEU A 12 12.41 -14.85 -7.44
N ALA A 13 12.36 -14.10 -8.55
CA ALA A 13 11.21 -14.09 -9.44
C ALA A 13 10.91 -15.48 -10.01
N ALA A 14 11.94 -16.20 -10.49
CA ALA A 14 11.79 -17.55 -11.03
C ALA A 14 11.31 -18.55 -9.97
N LEU A 15 11.82 -18.47 -8.73
CA LEU A 15 11.40 -19.34 -7.63
C LEU A 15 9.95 -19.07 -7.22
N VAL A 16 9.54 -17.81 -7.14
CA VAL A 16 8.16 -17.45 -6.79
C VAL A 16 7.21 -17.88 -7.91
N ILE A 17 7.48 -17.48 -9.15
CA ILE A 17 6.61 -17.81 -10.29
C ILE A 17 6.58 -19.33 -10.51
N GLY A 18 7.75 -19.98 -10.57
CA GLY A 18 7.85 -21.42 -10.76
C GLY A 18 7.18 -22.21 -9.63
N GLY A 19 7.37 -21.79 -8.37
CA GLY A 19 6.71 -22.40 -7.22
C GLY A 19 5.19 -22.28 -7.30
N THR A 20 4.67 -21.09 -7.61
CA THR A 20 3.22 -20.88 -7.75
C THR A 20 2.61 -21.71 -8.88
N LEU A 21 3.30 -21.84 -10.03
CA LEU A 21 2.84 -22.67 -11.15
C LEU A 21 2.82 -24.17 -10.83
N LEU A 22 3.66 -24.62 -9.89
CA LEU A 22 3.69 -25.99 -9.40
C LEU A 22 2.70 -26.24 -8.25
N GLY A 23 1.87 -25.25 -7.90
CA GLY A 23 0.91 -25.33 -6.81
C GLY A 23 1.52 -25.15 -5.42
N MET A 24 2.74 -24.64 -5.32
CA MET A 24 3.36 -24.25 -4.05
C MET A 24 2.97 -22.80 -3.71
N GLU A 25 3.02 -22.46 -2.42
CA GLU A 25 2.82 -21.10 -1.91
C GLU A 25 4.15 -20.54 -1.37
N PRO A 26 5.10 -20.17 -2.26
CA PRO A 26 6.41 -19.70 -1.84
C PRO A 26 6.32 -18.35 -1.10
N ASP A 27 6.85 -18.31 0.13
CA ASP A 27 6.98 -17.06 0.89
C ASP A 27 8.11 -16.18 0.34
N VAL A 28 7.72 -15.05 -0.27
CA VAL A 28 8.65 -14.12 -0.93
C VAL A 28 9.66 -13.54 0.05
N GLY A 29 9.24 -13.27 1.30
CA GLY A 29 10.11 -12.71 2.34
C GLY A 29 11.24 -13.66 2.71
N THR A 30 10.90 -14.91 3.00
CA THR A 30 11.82 -15.99 3.37
C THR A 30 12.79 -16.27 2.23
N LEU A 31 12.30 -16.42 1.00
CA LEU A 31 13.15 -16.59 -0.18
C LEU A 31 14.10 -15.40 -0.39
N GLY A 32 13.59 -14.18 -0.20
CA GLY A 32 14.39 -12.96 -0.25
C GLY A 32 15.51 -12.94 0.80
N PHE A 33 15.21 -13.30 2.05
CA PHE A 33 16.21 -13.41 3.12
C PHE A 33 17.25 -14.49 2.84
N ILE A 34 16.84 -15.66 2.34
CA ILE A 34 17.77 -16.75 1.97
C ILE A 34 18.72 -16.29 0.86
N LEU A 35 18.20 -15.68 -0.20
CA LEU A 35 19.02 -15.18 -1.31
C LEU A 35 19.92 -14.02 -0.86
N GLY A 36 19.43 -13.14 0.02
CA GLY A 36 20.22 -12.08 0.63
C GLY A 36 21.35 -12.61 1.51
N ALA A 37 21.07 -13.63 2.32
CA ALA A 37 22.09 -14.29 3.14
C ALA A 37 23.15 -15.00 2.28
N LEU A 38 22.73 -15.68 1.21
CA LEU A 38 23.66 -16.26 0.23
C LEU A 38 24.55 -15.19 -0.42
N LEU A 39 23.97 -14.05 -0.82
CA LEU A 39 24.74 -12.91 -1.33
C LEU A 39 25.74 -12.39 -0.29
N CYS A 40 25.38 -12.31 0.98
CA CYS A 40 26.31 -11.93 2.06
C CYS A 40 27.51 -12.87 2.18
N VAL A 41 27.35 -14.16 1.90
CA VAL A 41 28.45 -15.13 1.91
C VAL A 41 29.32 -15.00 0.65
N ILE A 42 28.70 -14.79 -0.52
CA ILE A 42 29.41 -14.73 -1.81
C ILE A 42 30.17 -13.41 -1.97
N ASP A 43 29.56 -12.28 -1.61
CA ASP A 43 30.15 -10.94 -1.73
C ASP A 43 29.79 -10.07 -0.51
N PRO A 44 30.53 -10.22 0.61
CA PRO A 44 30.27 -9.47 1.84
C PRO A 44 30.38 -7.95 1.66
N ALA A 45 31.27 -7.49 0.78
CA ALA A 45 31.50 -6.06 0.53
C ALA A 45 30.28 -5.44 -0.18
N LEU A 46 29.74 -6.13 -1.19
CA LEU A 46 28.51 -5.74 -1.87
C LEU A 46 27.31 -5.75 -0.92
N SER A 47 27.16 -6.80 -0.12
CA SER A 47 26.04 -6.89 0.83
C SER A 47 26.09 -5.84 1.93
N LYS A 48 27.28 -5.52 2.45
CA LYS A 48 27.45 -4.43 3.44
C LYS A 48 27.00 -3.08 2.86
N ALA A 49 27.36 -2.80 1.60
CA ALA A 49 26.91 -1.59 0.91
C ALA A 49 25.40 -1.60 0.63
N GLY A 50 24.81 -2.77 0.38
CA GLY A 50 23.37 -2.95 0.19
C GLY A 50 22.57 -2.72 1.48
N ILE A 51 23.01 -3.31 2.60
CA ILE A 51 22.36 -3.16 3.92
C ILE A 51 22.31 -1.70 4.37
N ALA A 52 23.37 -0.94 4.09
CA ALA A 52 23.41 0.49 4.40
C ALA A 52 22.40 1.33 3.60
N ARG A 53 21.85 0.78 2.50
CA ARG A 53 20.83 1.43 1.66
C ARG A 53 19.41 1.00 2.00
N ILE A 54 19.22 0.08 2.96
CA ILE A 54 17.88 -0.32 3.41
C ILE A 54 17.25 0.85 4.16
N ASP A 55 16.01 1.16 3.81
CA ASP A 55 15.20 2.16 4.50
C ASP A 55 14.62 1.58 5.80
N TRP A 56 15.49 1.45 6.82
CA TRP A 56 15.14 0.92 8.14
C TRP A 56 13.94 1.64 8.81
N PRO A 57 13.81 2.98 8.73
CA PRO A 57 12.61 3.67 9.19
C PRO A 57 11.32 3.11 8.59
N THR A 58 11.28 2.84 7.29
CA THR A 58 10.11 2.25 6.64
C THR A 58 9.84 0.82 7.11
N VAL A 59 10.88 -0.01 7.28
CA VAL A 59 10.72 -1.37 7.82
C VAL A 59 10.13 -1.34 9.23
N LEU A 60 10.65 -0.48 10.10
CA LEU A 60 10.16 -0.32 11.46
C LEU A 60 8.72 0.20 11.48
N LEU A 61 8.40 1.19 10.64
CA LEU A 61 7.05 1.73 10.51
C LEU A 61 6.05 0.66 10.09
N VAL A 62 6.35 -0.10 9.03
CA VAL A 62 5.48 -1.18 8.54
C VAL A 62 5.29 -2.25 9.63
N SER A 63 6.36 -2.65 10.33
CA SER A 63 6.28 -3.62 11.42
C SER A 63 5.41 -3.13 12.60
N GLY A 64 5.53 -1.85 12.97
CA GLY A 64 4.72 -1.24 14.03
C GLY A 64 3.25 -1.17 13.65
N ILE A 65 2.95 -0.82 12.40
CA ILE A 65 1.58 -0.79 11.88
C ILE A 65 0.96 -2.19 11.88
N ILE A 66 1.68 -3.21 11.38
CA ILE A 66 1.17 -4.59 11.36
C ILE A 66 0.93 -5.08 12.81
N THR A 67 1.83 -4.74 13.73
CA THR A 67 1.67 -5.07 15.16
C THR A 67 0.43 -4.38 15.75
N TYR A 68 0.25 -3.09 15.48
CA TYR A 68 -0.91 -2.33 15.93
C TYR A 68 -2.22 -2.86 15.36
N VAL A 69 -2.25 -3.19 14.06
CA VAL A 69 -3.40 -3.86 13.41
C VAL A 69 -3.67 -5.21 14.07
N GLY A 70 -2.64 -5.99 14.38
CA GLY A 70 -2.77 -7.24 15.13
C GLY A 70 -3.38 -7.04 16.52
N VAL A 71 -3.01 -5.97 17.23
CA VAL A 71 -3.64 -5.60 18.51
C VAL A 71 -5.11 -5.22 18.31
N LEU A 72 -5.43 -4.40 17.31
CA LEU A 72 -6.82 -4.03 17.00
C LEU A 72 -7.67 -5.26 16.63
N GLN A 73 -7.12 -6.20 15.86
CA GLN A 73 -7.74 -7.48 15.56
C GLN A 73 -8.00 -8.30 16.82
N HIS A 74 -7.01 -8.38 17.72
CA HIS A 74 -7.15 -9.09 18.98
C HIS A 74 -8.21 -8.46 19.90
N LEU A 75 -8.42 -7.15 19.81
CA LEU A 75 -9.47 -6.41 20.51
C LEU A 75 -10.84 -6.48 19.83
N GLY A 76 -10.97 -7.20 18.70
CA GLY A 76 -12.23 -7.37 17.98
C GLY A 76 -12.62 -6.20 17.08
N ALA A 77 -11.70 -5.27 16.77
CA ALA A 77 -12.01 -4.15 15.88
C ALA A 77 -12.38 -4.62 14.46
N THR A 78 -11.76 -5.70 13.98
CA THR A 78 -12.14 -6.31 12.70
C THR A 78 -13.49 -6.99 12.74
N ASP A 79 -13.89 -7.56 13.88
CA ASP A 79 -15.21 -8.16 14.06
C ASP A 79 -16.29 -7.08 14.09
N MET A 80 -16.02 -5.95 14.76
CA MET A 80 -16.90 -4.78 14.73
C MET A 80 -17.05 -4.22 13.31
N LEU A 81 -15.94 -4.08 12.57
CA LEU A 81 -15.98 -3.64 11.17
C LEU A 81 -16.70 -4.65 10.27
N GLY A 82 -16.52 -5.95 10.52
CA GLY A 82 -17.21 -7.03 9.82
C GLY A 82 -18.71 -7.04 10.10
N GLN A 83 -19.13 -6.81 11.36
CA GLN A 83 -20.54 -6.67 11.74
C GLN A 83 -21.17 -5.43 11.12
N VAL A 84 -20.49 -4.28 11.17
CA VAL A 84 -20.94 -3.07 10.48
C VAL A 84 -21.04 -3.32 8.98
N ALA A 85 -20.07 -4.00 8.37
CA ALA A 85 -20.12 -4.35 6.95
C ALA A 85 -21.24 -5.35 6.61
N ALA A 86 -21.54 -6.31 7.49
CA ALA A 86 -22.59 -7.31 7.31
C ALA A 86 -24.00 -6.72 7.54
N ASP A 87 -24.13 -5.76 8.46
CA ASP A 87 -25.37 -5.01 8.69
C ASP A 87 -25.59 -3.94 7.60
N MET A 88 -24.51 -3.46 6.98
CA MET A 88 -24.57 -2.64 5.79
C MET A 88 -24.91 -3.52 4.60
N ASN A 89 -26.18 -3.50 4.18
CA ASN A 89 -26.68 -4.11 2.94
C ASN A 89 -26.11 -3.44 1.65
N ALA A 90 -24.90 -2.88 1.72
CA ALA A 90 -24.24 -2.04 0.73
C ALA A 90 -22.70 -2.24 0.78
N PRO A 91 -22.16 -3.38 0.30
CA PRO A 91 -20.72 -3.67 0.23
C PRO A 91 -19.89 -2.55 -0.42
N ILE A 92 -20.47 -1.91 -1.44
CA ILE A 92 -19.91 -0.76 -2.17
C ILE A 92 -19.62 0.42 -1.24
N LEU A 93 -20.47 0.66 -0.24
CA LEU A 93 -20.29 1.76 0.71
C LEU A 93 -19.09 1.51 1.61
N ALA A 94 -18.86 0.26 2.00
CA ALA A 94 -17.71 -0.13 2.80
C ALA A 94 -16.40 0.00 2.00
N VAL A 95 -16.41 -0.41 0.72
CA VAL A 95 -15.27 -0.16 -0.20
C VAL A 95 -14.98 1.33 -0.32
N LEU A 96 -16.02 2.14 -0.53
CA LEU A 96 -15.90 3.59 -0.66
C LEU A 96 -15.30 4.19 0.63
N PHE A 97 -15.77 3.76 1.79
CA PHE A 97 -15.27 4.23 3.08
C PHE A 97 -13.78 3.90 3.27
N VAL A 98 -13.38 2.65 3.03
CA VAL A 98 -11.98 2.23 3.14
C VAL A 98 -11.10 3.02 2.15
N CYS A 99 -11.57 3.23 0.92
CA CYS A 99 -10.85 4.03 -0.08
C CYS A 99 -10.75 5.51 0.31
N CYS A 100 -11.79 6.10 0.90
CA CYS A 100 -11.77 7.46 1.44
C CYS A 100 -10.76 7.60 2.58
N VAL A 101 -10.72 6.64 3.51
CA VAL A 101 -9.71 6.61 4.57
C VAL A 101 -8.31 6.46 3.97
N ALA A 102 -8.15 5.59 2.96
CA ALA A 102 -6.88 5.42 2.25
C ALA A 102 -6.39 6.75 1.66
N GLY A 103 -7.24 7.48 0.94
CA GLY A 103 -6.90 8.76 0.34
C GLY A 103 -6.66 9.87 1.36
N LEU A 104 -7.48 9.96 2.40
CA LEU A 104 -7.32 11.00 3.43
C LEU A 104 -5.98 10.86 4.16
N VAL A 105 -5.61 9.63 4.53
CA VAL A 105 -4.40 9.37 5.31
C VAL A 105 -3.15 9.37 4.43
N SER A 106 -3.26 9.07 3.13
CA SER A 106 -2.09 9.11 2.22
C SER A 106 -1.44 10.49 2.10
N ALA A 107 -2.19 11.57 2.38
CA ALA A 107 -1.62 12.91 2.47
C ALA A 107 -0.48 13.03 3.51
N PHE A 108 -0.45 12.14 4.50
CA PHE A 108 0.44 12.19 5.65
C PHE A 108 1.29 10.93 5.84
N ALA A 109 0.90 9.80 5.24
CA ALA A 109 1.53 8.50 5.40
C ALA A 109 2.07 7.98 4.08
N SER A 110 3.16 7.20 4.13
CA SER A 110 3.69 6.50 2.96
C SER A 110 2.67 5.50 2.41
N THR A 111 2.56 5.39 1.09
CA THR A 111 1.73 4.39 0.40
C THR A 111 2.00 2.97 0.92
N THR A 112 3.26 2.64 1.20
CA THR A 112 3.65 1.33 1.74
C THR A 112 3.06 1.08 3.14
N ALA A 113 3.10 2.09 4.01
CA ALA A 113 2.52 2.03 5.34
C ALA A 113 0.99 1.90 5.28
N MET A 114 0.35 2.61 4.34
CA MET A 114 -1.09 2.54 4.10
C MET A 114 -1.53 1.16 3.63
N LEU A 115 -0.84 0.57 2.66
CA LEU A 115 -1.14 -0.77 2.17
C LEU A 115 -0.97 -1.83 3.27
N ALA A 116 0.09 -1.73 4.07
CA ALA A 116 0.31 -2.64 5.20
C ALA A 116 -0.81 -2.57 6.25
N ALA A 117 -1.40 -1.38 6.47
CA ALA A 117 -2.52 -1.20 7.39
C ALA A 117 -3.86 -1.69 6.82
N LEU A 118 -4.15 -1.32 5.57
CA LEU A 118 -5.48 -1.44 4.98
C LEU A 118 -5.75 -2.78 4.31
N VAL A 119 -4.73 -3.45 3.77
CA VAL A 119 -4.91 -4.75 3.10
C VAL A 119 -5.44 -5.83 4.06
N PRO A 120 -4.92 -6.00 5.30
CA PRO A 120 -5.51 -6.94 6.25
C PRO A 120 -6.97 -6.61 6.60
N LEU A 121 -7.30 -5.32 6.64
CA LEU A 121 -8.63 -4.81 6.93
C LEU A 121 -9.62 -5.04 5.77
N ALA A 122 -9.11 -5.23 4.55
CA ALA A 122 -9.88 -5.60 3.37
C ALA A 122 -10.26 -7.09 3.35
N ILE A 123 -9.53 -7.97 4.06
CA ILE A 123 -9.78 -9.43 4.02
C ILE A 123 -11.22 -9.79 4.43
N PRO A 124 -11.78 -9.26 5.54
CA PRO A 124 -13.18 -9.55 5.90
C PRO A 124 -14.19 -9.07 4.85
N LEU A 125 -13.91 -7.94 4.18
CA LEU A 125 -14.78 -7.39 3.13
C LEU A 125 -14.83 -8.30 1.90
N VAL A 126 -13.69 -8.88 1.52
CA VAL A 126 -13.61 -9.86 0.42
C VAL A 126 -14.25 -11.19 0.80
N ALA A 127 -14.12 -11.59 2.07
CA ALA A 127 -14.67 -12.86 2.56
C ALA A 127 -16.21 -12.93 2.49
N SER A 128 -16.90 -11.79 2.39
CA SER A 128 -18.34 -11.74 2.09
C SER A 128 -18.72 -12.37 0.74
N GLY A 129 -17.76 -12.45 -0.20
CA GLY A 129 -17.97 -12.97 -1.56
C GLY A 129 -18.57 -11.95 -2.54
N GLU A 130 -18.99 -10.77 -2.07
CA GLU A 130 -19.64 -9.77 -2.92
C GLU A 130 -18.64 -8.89 -3.70
N ILE A 131 -17.41 -8.77 -3.21
CA ILE A 131 -16.37 -7.90 -3.79
C ILE A 131 -15.16 -8.73 -4.22
N PRO A 132 -14.75 -8.71 -5.50
CA PRO A 132 -13.52 -9.35 -5.93
C PRO A 132 -12.29 -8.79 -5.22
N GLY A 133 -11.53 -9.65 -4.56
CA GLY A 133 -10.40 -9.22 -3.71
C GLY A 133 -9.31 -8.45 -4.44
N TRP A 134 -8.99 -8.86 -5.68
CA TRP A 134 -8.02 -8.14 -6.50
C TRP A 134 -8.46 -6.69 -6.78
N ALA A 135 -9.75 -6.47 -7.05
CA ALA A 135 -10.30 -5.17 -7.37
C ALA A 135 -10.26 -4.25 -6.14
N LEU A 136 -10.57 -4.78 -4.95
CA LEU A 136 -10.50 -4.03 -3.70
C LEU A 136 -9.05 -3.65 -3.35
N ILE A 137 -8.10 -4.58 -3.47
CA ILE A 137 -6.68 -4.30 -3.20
C ILE A 137 -6.14 -3.25 -4.16
N CYS A 138 -6.45 -3.36 -5.46
CA CYS A 138 -6.09 -2.34 -6.45
C CYS A 138 -6.72 -0.99 -6.12
N ALA A 139 -7.99 -0.96 -5.73
CA ALA A 139 -8.69 0.26 -5.38
C ALA A 139 -8.06 0.99 -4.19
N ILE A 140 -7.71 0.24 -3.14
CA ILE A 140 -7.00 0.76 -1.97
C ILE A 140 -5.64 1.31 -2.39
N GLY A 141 -4.87 0.61 -3.22
CA GLY A 141 -3.56 1.07 -3.68
C GLY A 141 -3.61 2.37 -4.48
N ILE A 142 -4.60 2.50 -5.38
CA ILE A 142 -4.81 3.74 -6.14
C ILE A 142 -5.17 4.88 -5.19
N CYS A 143 -6.14 4.66 -4.29
CA CYS A 143 -6.58 5.70 -3.36
C CYS A 143 -5.49 6.10 -2.36
N ALA A 144 -4.66 5.15 -1.92
CA ALA A 144 -3.50 5.41 -1.06
C ALA A 144 -2.32 6.13 -1.76
N SER A 145 -2.46 6.46 -3.05
CA SER A 145 -1.41 7.18 -3.81
C SER A 145 -1.92 8.48 -4.45
N ILE A 146 -3.23 8.60 -4.68
CA ILE A 146 -3.79 9.69 -5.50
C ILE A 146 -3.70 11.07 -4.81
N VAL A 147 -3.62 11.12 -3.47
CA VAL A 147 -3.56 12.35 -2.68
C VAL A 147 -2.11 12.82 -2.43
N ASP A 148 -1.11 12.09 -2.92
CA ASP A 148 0.32 12.32 -2.66
C ASP A 148 0.88 13.63 -3.28
N ILE A 149 0.08 14.40 -4.01
CA ILE A 149 0.45 15.74 -4.53
C ILE A 149 0.04 16.85 -3.55
N SER A 150 -0.56 16.51 -2.40
CA SER A 150 -0.89 17.48 -1.35
C SER A 150 0.34 18.23 -0.83
N PRO A 151 0.22 19.48 -0.33
CA PRO A 151 1.36 20.24 0.16
C PRO A 151 1.97 19.67 1.45
N PHE A 152 1.36 18.63 2.02
CA PHE A 152 1.81 17.95 3.23
C PHE A 152 2.67 16.72 2.92
N SER A 153 2.64 16.23 1.68
CA SER A 153 3.50 15.12 1.25
C SER A 153 4.91 15.61 0.92
N SER A 154 5.88 14.70 0.88
CA SER A 154 7.23 14.99 0.42
C SER A 154 7.26 15.60 -0.98
N VAL A 155 6.42 15.09 -1.89
CA VAL A 155 6.37 15.56 -3.29
C VAL A 155 5.76 16.96 -3.37
N GLY A 156 4.61 17.19 -2.73
CA GLY A 156 3.94 18.49 -2.78
C GLY A 156 4.68 19.57 -2.01
N ALA A 157 5.34 19.23 -0.90
CA ALA A 157 6.20 20.15 -0.17
C ALA A 157 7.37 20.65 -1.04
N VAL A 158 8.03 19.77 -1.79
CA VAL A 158 9.07 20.15 -2.76
C VAL A 158 8.50 21.02 -3.88
N LEU A 159 7.29 20.73 -4.36
CA LEU A 159 6.62 21.54 -5.39
C LEU A 159 6.35 22.97 -4.90
N VAL A 160 5.85 23.14 -3.68
CA VAL A 160 5.64 24.46 -3.05
C VAL A 160 6.97 25.17 -2.84
N ALA A 161 8.00 24.48 -2.35
CA ALA A 161 9.32 25.07 -2.12
C ALA A 161 9.99 25.55 -3.41
N SER A 162 9.75 24.84 -4.53
CA SER A 162 10.29 25.17 -5.86
C SER A 162 9.56 26.33 -6.54
N ALA A 163 8.38 26.73 -6.06
CA ALA A 163 7.64 27.86 -6.61
C ALA A 163 8.29 29.20 -6.24
N HIS A 164 8.10 30.20 -7.11
CA HIS A 164 8.49 31.59 -6.84
C HIS A 164 7.86 32.06 -5.52
N GLU A 165 8.64 32.75 -4.69
CA GLU A 165 8.21 33.19 -3.35
C GLU A 165 6.82 33.83 -3.27
N PRO A 166 6.44 34.78 -4.15
CA PRO A 166 5.10 35.38 -4.10
C PRO A 166 3.97 34.39 -4.44
N ASP A 167 4.27 33.32 -5.17
CA ASP A 167 3.28 32.32 -5.61
C ASP A 167 3.12 31.16 -4.63
N ARG A 168 4.03 30.97 -3.67
CA ARG A 168 3.98 29.85 -2.71
C ARG A 168 2.64 29.75 -1.97
N PRO A 169 2.05 30.84 -1.42
CA PRO A 169 0.75 30.76 -0.74
C PRO A 169 -0.38 30.31 -1.67
N ARG A 170 -0.35 30.76 -2.94
CA ARG A 170 -1.33 30.35 -3.96
C ARG A 170 -1.15 28.88 -4.31
N MET A 171 0.10 28.43 -4.50
CA MET A 171 0.44 27.04 -4.79
C MET A 171 -0.04 26.12 -3.66
N THR A 172 0.27 26.43 -2.40
CA THR A 172 -0.21 25.66 -1.25
C THR A 172 -1.73 25.52 -1.25
N ARG A 173 -2.46 26.62 -1.46
CA ARG A 173 -3.94 26.59 -1.48
C ARG A 173 -4.50 25.74 -2.61
N LEU A 174 -3.88 25.76 -3.79
CA LEU A 174 -4.27 24.93 -4.92
C LEU A 174 -4.03 23.46 -4.63
N LEU A 175 -2.85 23.10 -4.14
CA LEU A 175 -2.50 21.71 -3.81
C LEU A 175 -3.35 21.17 -2.66
N THR A 176 -3.68 21.98 -1.64
CA THR A 176 -4.61 21.57 -0.57
C THR A 176 -6.00 21.27 -1.13
N ARG A 177 -6.53 22.14 -1.99
CA ARG A 177 -7.85 21.93 -2.61
C ARG A 177 -7.85 20.70 -3.52
N TRP A 178 -6.80 20.53 -4.30
CA TRP A 178 -6.60 19.37 -5.16
C TRP A 178 -6.56 18.08 -4.33
N GLY A 179 -5.66 18.01 -3.34
CA GLY A 179 -5.52 16.85 -2.46
C GLY A 179 -6.83 16.50 -1.74
N LEU A 180 -7.48 17.47 -1.09
CA LEU A 180 -8.74 17.24 -0.38
C LEU A 180 -9.88 16.84 -1.32
N SER A 181 -9.90 17.33 -2.57
CA SER A 181 -10.91 16.90 -3.54
C SER A 181 -10.76 15.42 -3.93
N LEU A 182 -9.51 14.95 -4.03
CA LEU A 182 -9.19 13.58 -4.42
C LEU A 182 -9.50 12.55 -3.33
N VAL A 183 -9.64 12.98 -2.06
CA VAL A 183 -10.14 12.13 -0.96
C VAL A 183 -11.55 11.61 -1.24
N ILE A 184 -12.36 12.34 -2.01
CA ILE A 184 -13.73 11.93 -2.37
C ILE A 184 -13.81 11.49 -3.83
N ILE A 185 -13.24 12.28 -4.74
CA ILE A 185 -13.31 12.01 -6.18
C ILE A 185 -12.56 10.72 -6.53
N GLY A 186 -11.39 10.48 -5.93
CA GLY A 186 -10.59 9.28 -6.17
C GLY A 186 -11.35 7.99 -5.83
N PRO A 187 -11.80 7.82 -4.58
CA PRO A 187 -12.62 6.67 -4.18
C PRO A 187 -13.87 6.51 -5.04
N ALA A 188 -14.63 7.58 -5.29
CA ALA A 188 -15.82 7.50 -6.13
C ALA A 188 -15.50 7.01 -7.56
N ALA A 189 -14.46 7.58 -8.18
CA ALA A 189 -14.05 7.21 -9.53
C ALA A 189 -13.52 5.77 -9.62
N VAL A 190 -12.73 5.33 -8.64
CA VAL A 190 -12.17 3.98 -8.60
C VAL A 190 -13.25 2.95 -8.29
N THR A 191 -14.13 3.22 -7.33
CA THR A 191 -15.26 2.33 -7.05
C THR A 191 -16.15 2.19 -8.28
N ALA A 192 -16.46 3.30 -8.97
CA ALA A 192 -17.31 3.27 -10.16
C ALA A 192 -16.64 2.63 -11.39
N GLY A 193 -15.35 2.91 -11.62
CA GLY A 193 -14.63 2.49 -12.83
C GLY A 193 -13.90 1.16 -12.73
N LEU A 194 -13.61 0.68 -11.51
CA LEU A 194 -12.86 -0.56 -11.27
C LEU A 194 -13.69 -1.58 -10.49
N VAL A 195 -14.24 -1.20 -9.33
CA VAL A 195 -14.88 -2.15 -8.42
C VAL A 195 -16.23 -2.61 -8.93
N LEU A 196 -17.11 -1.69 -9.34
CA LEU A 196 -18.43 -2.04 -9.87
C LEU A 196 -18.35 -2.95 -11.11
N PRO A 197 -17.51 -2.67 -12.13
CA PRO A 197 -17.35 -3.58 -13.27
C PRO A 197 -16.78 -4.93 -12.87
N ALA A 198 -15.86 -4.96 -11.91
CA ALA A 198 -15.27 -6.20 -11.42
C ALA A 198 -16.29 -7.10 -10.72
N MET A 199 -17.30 -6.55 -10.04
CA MET A 199 -18.36 -7.34 -9.40
C MET A 199 -19.27 -8.07 -10.40
N VAL A 200 -19.24 -7.70 -11.69
CA VAL A 200 -20.07 -8.28 -12.75
C VAL A 200 -19.28 -9.30 -13.62
N LEU A 201 -17.96 -9.37 -13.45
CA LEU A 201 -17.04 -10.26 -14.16
C LEU A 201 -16.86 -11.60 -13.42
#